data_AF-A0A7C5RHK8-F1
#
_entry.id   AF-A0A7C5RHK8-F1
#
_cell.length_a   1.000
_cell.length_b   1.000
_cell.length_c   1.000
_cell.angle_alpha   90.00
_cell.angle_beta   90.00
_cell.angle_gamma   90.00
#
_symmetry.space_group_name_H-M   'P 1'
#
loop_
_entity.id
_entity.type
_entity.pdbx_description
1 polymer ?
#
loop_
_entity_poly.entity_id
_entity_poly.type
_entity_poly.pdbx_seq_one_letter_code
_entity_poly.pdbx_strand_id
1 'polypeptide(L)'
;MIYRVVVKSSFSSAHRVKLPNDEWEPLHGHNYNVEVCVRGDTLDKNGMLIDFFELREIISEVISKLNYSYLNENKFFKDTVPTAENIAKFIFEEISNRISMKVDYVKLWETEEFGVIVSSD
;
A
#
# COMPACT_ATOMS: atom_id res chain seq x y z
N MET A 1 -25.19 7.37 4.40
CA MET A 1 -23.97 8.23 4.49
C MET A 1 -22.77 7.31 4.34
N ILE A 2 -21.68 7.75 3.72
CA ILE A 2 -20.45 6.95 3.63
C ILE A 2 -19.42 7.53 4.59
N TYR A 3 -18.87 6.70 5.45
CA TYR A 3 -17.78 7.01 6.36
C TYR A 3 -16.46 6.49 5.79
N ARG A 4 -15.37 7.21 6.07
CA ARG A 4 -14.01 6.86 5.66
C ARG A 4 -13.07 6.97 6.85
N VAL A 5 -12.23 5.96 7.03
CA VAL A 5 -11.16 5.94 8.02
C VAL A 5 -9.84 5.82 7.28
N VAL A 6 -8.89 6.69 7.62
CA VAL A 6 -7.59 6.80 6.93
C VAL A 6 -6.47 6.63 7.93
N VAL A 7 -5.52 5.75 7.63
CA VAL A 7 -4.30 5.53 8.42
C VAL A 7 -3.08 5.66 7.53
N LYS A 8 -2.05 6.35 8.03
CA LYS A 8 -0.75 6.49 7.39
C LYS A 8 0.28 5.57 8.04
N SER A 9 1.17 5.02 7.23
CA SER A 9 2.34 4.25 7.65
C SER A 9 3.49 4.44 6.64
N SER A 10 4.65 3.85 6.90
CA SER A 10 5.80 3.94 6.01
C SER A 10 6.67 2.69 6.07
N PHE A 11 7.43 2.45 5.01
CA PHE A 11 8.45 1.40 4.95
C PHE A 11 9.60 1.85 4.03
N SER A 12 10.77 1.25 4.19
CA SER A 12 11.96 1.57 3.39
C SER A 12 12.38 0.36 2.58
N SER A 13 12.62 0.52 1.28
CA SER A 13 13.04 -0.61 0.42
C SER A 13 13.81 -0.13 -0.81
N ALA A 14 14.62 -1.03 -1.36
CA ALA A 14 15.34 -0.80 -2.61
C ALA A 14 14.60 -1.48 -3.78
N HIS A 15 14.67 -0.89 -4.97
CA HIS A 15 14.12 -1.48 -6.19
C HIS A 15 14.84 -0.99 -7.45
N ARG A 16 14.44 -1.58 -8.57
CA ARG A 16 14.71 -1.13 -9.94
C ARG A 16 13.47 -1.33 -10.78
N VAL A 17 13.20 -0.39 -11.66
CA VAL A 17 12.12 -0.38 -12.63
C VAL A 17 12.69 -0.52 -14.05
N LYS A 18 11.90 -1.14 -14.91
CA LYS A 18 12.20 -1.28 -16.34
C LYS A 18 11.66 -0.07 -17.09
N LEU A 19 12.53 0.60 -17.82
CA LEU A 19 12.22 1.78 -18.63
C LEU A 19 11.52 1.38 -19.95
N PRO A 20 10.87 2.34 -20.66
CA PRO A 20 10.18 2.06 -21.92
C PRO A 20 11.05 1.45 -23.03
N ASN A 21 12.37 1.63 -22.95
CA ASN A 21 13.36 1.05 -23.88
C ASN A 21 13.85 -0.35 -23.44
N ASP A 22 13.17 -0.99 -22.49
CA ASP A 22 13.53 -2.28 -21.88
C ASP A 22 14.82 -2.30 -21.05
N GLU A 23 15.44 -1.14 -20.80
CA GLU A 23 16.58 -1.03 -19.90
C GLU A 23 16.15 -0.95 -18.44
N TRP A 24 16.99 -1.44 -17.52
CA TRP A 24 16.76 -1.26 -16.09
C TRP A 24 17.41 0.03 -15.62
N GLU A 25 16.66 0.84 -14.87
CA GLU A 25 17.25 1.96 -14.16
C GLU A 25 18.29 1.50 -13.10
N PRO A 26 19.15 2.40 -12.60
CA PRO A 26 20.07 2.07 -11.51
C PRO A 26 19.35 1.61 -10.23
N LEU A 27 19.97 0.69 -9.49
CA LEU A 27 19.51 0.32 -8.15
C LEU A 27 19.46 1.54 -7.25
N HIS A 28 18.31 1.75 -6.62
CA HIS A 28 18.12 2.80 -5.63
C HIS A 28 17.04 2.37 -4.63
N GLY A 29 16.68 3.23 -3.69
CA GLY A 29 15.64 2.94 -2.73
C GLY A 29 14.94 4.18 -2.22
N HIS A 30 13.79 3.94 -1.59
CA HIS A 30 12.88 4.98 -1.13
C HIS A 30 12.40 4.72 0.28
N ASN A 31 12.01 5.80 0.95
CA ASN A 31 11.22 5.77 2.18
C ASN A 31 9.76 6.00 1.78
N TYR A 32 9.09 4.91 1.42
CA TYR A 32 7.71 4.95 0.94
C TYR A 32 6.78 5.38 2.06
N ASN A 33 5.85 6.30 1.75
CA ASN A 33 4.72 6.60 2.63
C ASN A 33 3.44 5.98 2.06
N VAL A 34 2.70 5.27 2.90
CA VAL A 34 1.46 4.59 2.53
C VAL A 34 0.31 5.21 3.31
N GLU A 35 -0.76 5.58 2.61
CA GLU A 35 -2.03 5.97 3.18
C GLU A 35 -3.10 4.98 2.74
N VAL A 36 -3.80 4.38 3.69
CA VAL A 36 -4.86 3.41 3.42
C VAL A 36 -6.17 3.99 3.93
N CYS A 37 -7.16 4.04 3.03
CA CYS A 37 -8.52 4.45 3.33
C CYS A 37 -9.45 3.25 3.23
N VAL A 38 -10.26 3.05 4.27
CA VAL A 38 -11.36 2.07 4.28
C VAL A 38 -12.69 2.81 4.34
N ARG A 39 -13.72 2.26 3.69
CA ARG A 39 -15.06 2.86 3.63
C ARG A 39 -16.15 1.89 4.09
N GLY A 40 -17.21 2.46 4.67
CA GLY A 40 -18.45 1.76 5.00
C GLY A 40 -19.60 2.72 5.24
N ASP A 41 -20.82 2.18 5.31
CA ASP A 41 -22.06 2.94 5.48
C ASP A 41 -22.70 2.75 6.87
N THR A 42 -22.12 1.89 7.70
CA THR A 42 -22.63 1.50 9.02
C THR A 42 -21.52 1.67 10.07
N LEU A 43 -21.89 2.16 11.24
CA LEU A 43 -21.01 2.28 12.41
C LEU A 43 -21.41 1.26 13.47
N ASP A 44 -20.46 0.85 14.30
CA ASP A 44 -20.71 -0.04 15.43
C ASP A 44 -21.49 0.67 16.57
N LYS A 45 -21.75 -0.06 17.67
CA LYS A 45 -22.45 0.47 18.85
C LYS A 45 -21.77 1.67 19.52
N ASN A 46 -20.48 1.88 19.26
CA ASN A 46 -19.68 2.97 19.79
C ASN A 46 -19.55 4.13 18.79
N GLY A 47 -20.16 4.03 17.60
CA GLY A 47 -20.07 5.04 16.55
C GLY A 47 -18.77 4.97 15.76
N MET A 48 -18.09 3.82 15.71
CA MET A 48 -16.83 3.64 14.99
C MET A 48 -17.03 2.77 13.75
N LEU A 49 -16.32 3.13 12.67
CA LEU A 49 -16.27 2.32 11.46
C LEU A 49 -15.27 1.16 11.61
N ILE A 50 -14.07 1.48 12.12
CA ILE A 50 -13.01 0.55 12.53
C ILE A 50 -12.12 1.26 13.55
N ASP A 51 -11.47 0.52 14.45
CA ASP A 51 -10.46 1.06 15.33
C ASP A 51 -9.17 1.42 14.55
N PHE A 52 -8.58 2.59 14.82
CA PHE A 52 -7.38 3.04 14.11
C PHE A 52 -6.17 2.15 14.36
N PHE A 53 -6.04 1.57 15.55
CA PHE A 53 -4.95 0.65 15.89
C PHE A 53 -5.10 -0.68 15.16
N GLU A 54 -6.32 -1.20 15.08
CA GLU A 54 -6.61 -2.41 14.30
C GLU A 54 -6.21 -2.23 12.82
N LEU A 55 -6.65 -1.14 12.18
CA LEU A 55 -6.26 -0.86 10.80
C LEU A 55 -4.74 -0.68 10.66
N ARG A 56 -4.10 0.01 11.61
CA ARG A 56 -2.64 0.22 11.60
C ARG A 56 -1.86 -1.09 11.74
N GLU A 57 -2.32 -2.03 12.56
CA GLU A 57 -1.69 -3.34 12.72
C GLU A 57 -1.77 -4.13 11.41
N ILE A 58 -2.94 -4.19 10.78
CA ILE A 58 -3.12 -4.84 9.47
C ILE A 58 -2.16 -4.23 8.43
N ILE A 59 -2.10 -2.90 8.33
CA ILE A 59 -1.20 -2.20 7.40
C ILE A 59 0.26 -2.56 7.71
N SER A 60 0.65 -2.53 8.99
CA SER A 60 2.02 -2.80 9.43
C SER A 60 2.45 -4.23 9.08
N GLU A 61 1.58 -5.21 9.29
CA GLU A 61 1.86 -6.60 8.89
C GLU A 61 2.06 -6.74 7.38
N VAL A 62 1.26 -6.05 6.56
CA VAL A 62 1.37 -6.10 5.11
C VAL A 62 2.68 -5.44 4.64
N ILE A 63 2.97 -4.22 5.07
CA ILE A 63 4.17 -3.50 4.63
C ILE A 63 5.45 -4.10 5.21
N SER A 64 5.38 -4.82 6.35
CA SER A 64 6.55 -5.53 6.92
C SER A 64 7.13 -6.57 5.97
N LYS A 65 6.30 -7.11 5.06
CA LYS A 65 6.71 -8.04 4.00
C LYS A 65 7.58 -7.39 2.93
N LEU A 66 7.56 -6.06 2.87
CA LEU A 66 8.32 -5.24 1.93
C LEU A 66 9.51 -4.57 2.63
N ASN A 67 9.34 -4.16 3.89
CA ASN A 67 10.29 -3.34 4.62
C ASN A 67 11.71 -3.95 4.68
N TYR A 68 12.72 -3.09 4.51
CA TYR A 68 14.13 -3.43 4.47
C TYR A 68 14.52 -4.54 3.48
N SER A 69 13.82 -4.64 2.34
CA SER A 69 14.10 -5.64 1.30
C SER A 69 14.47 -5.01 -0.04
N TYR A 70 15.06 -5.83 -0.92
CA TYR A 70 15.18 -5.55 -2.34
C TYR A 70 13.95 -6.11 -3.06
N LEU A 71 13.06 -5.23 -3.52
CA LEU A 71 11.73 -5.61 -3.98
C LEU A 71 11.76 -6.50 -5.22
N ASN A 72 12.75 -6.36 -6.11
CA ASN A 72 12.86 -7.19 -7.31
C ASN A 72 13.15 -8.67 -7.01
N GLU A 73 13.68 -9.00 -5.83
CA GLU A 73 13.89 -10.38 -5.37
C GLU A 73 12.76 -10.88 -4.45
N ASN A 74 11.83 -9.99 -4.11
CA ASN A 74 10.71 -10.35 -3.25
C ASN A 74 9.72 -11.24 -4.03
N LYS A 75 9.28 -12.34 -3.39
CA LYS A 75 8.39 -13.33 -4.02
C LYS A 75 7.08 -12.74 -4.57
N PHE A 76 6.62 -11.60 -4.04
CA PHE A 76 5.40 -10.93 -4.51
C PHE A 76 5.59 -10.21 -5.85
N PHE A 77 6.83 -9.92 -6.26
CA PHE A 77 7.16 -9.23 -7.51
C PHE A 77 7.95 -10.12 -8.48
N LYS A 78 7.85 -11.45 -8.35
CA LYS A 78 8.57 -12.38 -9.21
C LYS A 78 8.21 -12.24 -10.70
N ASP A 79 6.93 -11.98 -10.97
CA ASP A 79 6.38 -11.90 -12.33
C ASP A 79 6.01 -10.46 -12.74
N THR A 80 6.36 -9.47 -11.92
CA THR A 80 5.98 -8.06 -12.12
C THR A 80 7.09 -7.11 -11.69
N VAL A 81 7.29 -6.02 -12.42
CA VAL A 81 8.25 -4.97 -12.01
C VAL A 81 7.70 -4.20 -10.79
N PRO A 82 8.49 -3.97 -9.73
CA PRO A 82 8.04 -3.26 -8.52
C PRO A 82 7.96 -1.74 -8.73
N THR A 83 7.11 -1.30 -9.66
CA THR A 83 6.75 0.12 -9.80
C THR A 83 5.88 0.57 -8.61
N ALA A 84 5.76 1.88 -8.38
CA ALA A 84 4.88 2.43 -7.36
C ALA A 84 3.43 1.91 -7.49
N GLU A 85 2.90 1.79 -8.72
CA GLU A 85 1.56 1.25 -8.98
C GLU A 85 1.43 -0.22 -8.54
N ASN A 86 2.39 -1.06 -8.91
CA ASN A 86 2.36 -2.49 -8.56
C ASN A 86 2.56 -2.72 -7.06
N ILE A 87 3.37 -1.89 -6.40
CA ILE A 87 3.52 -1.91 -4.95
C ILE A 87 2.21 -1.49 -4.26
N ALA A 88 1.60 -0.39 -4.70
CA ALA A 88 0.33 0.08 -4.16
C ALA A 88 -0.79 -0.95 -4.37
N LYS A 89 -0.82 -1.61 -5.54
CA LYS A 89 -1.77 -2.68 -5.86
C LYS A 89 -1.58 -3.88 -4.94
N PHE A 90 -0.36 -4.34 -4.74
CA PHE A 90 -0.07 -5.43 -3.79
C PHE A 90 -0.57 -5.09 -2.39
N ILE A 91 -0.29 -3.89 -1.89
CA ILE A 91 -0.76 -3.44 -0.56
C ILE A 91 -2.29 -3.42 -0.51
N PHE A 92 -2.94 -2.88 -1.55
CA PHE A 92 -4.40 -2.83 -1.66
C PHE A 92 -5.03 -4.22 -1.61
N GLU A 93 -4.52 -5.17 -2.39
CA GLU A 93 -5.03 -6.54 -2.47
C GLU A 93 -4.81 -7.29 -1.14
N GLU A 94 -3.63 -7.20 -0.55
CA GLU A 94 -3.31 -7.85 0.72
C GLU A 94 -4.16 -7.33 1.89
N ILE A 95 -4.39 -6.02 1.97
CA ILE A 95 -5.25 -5.44 3.00
C ILE A 95 -6.71 -5.83 2.76
N SER A 96 -7.18 -5.77 1.51
CA SER A 96 -8.55 -6.15 1.14
C SER A 96 -8.87 -7.60 1.52
N ASN A 97 -7.88 -8.50 1.48
CA ASN A 97 -8.02 -9.91 1.89
C ASN A 97 -8.02 -10.12 3.41
N ARG A 98 -7.66 -9.10 4.21
CA ARG A 98 -7.50 -9.19 5.67
C ARG A 98 -8.57 -8.44 6.45
N ILE A 99 -9.32 -7.57 5.79
CA ILE A 99 -10.35 -6.73 6.41
C ILE A 99 -11.72 -7.07 5.83
N SER A 100 -12.74 -7.06 6.67
CA SER A 100 -14.13 -7.32 6.26
C SER A 100 -14.78 -6.15 5.50
N MET A 101 -14.19 -4.96 5.65
CA MET A 101 -14.67 -3.71 5.06
C MET A 101 -14.08 -3.51 3.67
N LYS A 102 -14.65 -2.58 2.90
CA LYS A 102 -14.07 -2.21 1.62
C LYS A 102 -12.89 -1.27 1.82
N VAL A 103 -11.73 -1.62 1.26
CA VAL A 103 -10.65 -0.66 1.03
C VAL A 103 -11.14 0.31 -0.05
N ASP A 104 -11.22 1.59 0.29
CA ASP A 104 -11.60 2.64 -0.66
C ASP A 104 -10.44 2.90 -1.61
N TYR A 105 -9.26 3.18 -1.03
CA TYR A 105 -8.02 3.35 -1.76
C TYR A 105 -6.78 3.03 -0.93
N VAL A 106 -5.68 2.73 -1.62
CA VAL A 106 -4.31 2.82 -1.13
C VAL A 106 -3.59 3.89 -1.94
N LYS A 107 -3.01 4.87 -1.24
CA LYS A 107 -2.12 5.87 -1.83
C LYS A 107 -0.70 5.58 -1.37
N LEU A 108 0.21 5.41 -2.33
CA LEU A 108 1.63 5.19 -2.09
C LEU A 108 2.39 6.41 -2.63
N TRP A 109 3.22 7.00 -1.78
CA TRP A 109 4.19 8.01 -2.15
C TRP A 109 5.57 7.37 -2.19
N GLU A 110 6.20 7.44 -3.36
CA GLU A 110 7.59 6.99 -3.55
C GLU A 110 8.56 8.06 -3.02
N THR A 111 8.23 9.32 -3.27
CA THR A 111 8.91 10.50 -2.71
C THR A 111 7.87 11.46 -2.11
N GLU A 112 8.30 12.60 -1.58
CA GLU A 112 7.35 13.64 -1.12
C GLU A 112 6.53 14.26 -2.28
N GLU A 113 6.98 14.09 -3.53
CA GLU A 113 6.41 14.74 -4.72
C GLU A 113 5.65 13.76 -5.63
N PHE A 114 6.07 12.49 -5.65
CA PHE A 114 5.53 11.49 -6.59
C PHE A 114 4.81 10.38 -5.85
N GLY A 115 3.54 10.16 -6.22
CA GLY A 115 2.71 9.13 -5.64
C GLY A 115 1.63 8.64 -6.58
N VAL A 116 1.10 7.46 -6.26
CA VAL A 116 0.07 6.75 -7.01
C VAL A 116 -1.11 6.41 -6.10
N ILE A 117 -2.28 6.18 -6.69
CA ILE A 117 -3.48 5.73 -5.98
C ILE A 117 -4.02 4.48 -6.69
N VAL A 118 -4.31 3.44 -5.91
CA VAL A 118 -5.12 2.29 -6.32
C VAL A 118 -6.42 2.34 -5.54
N SER A 119 -7.55 2.35 -6.24
CA SER A 119 -8.89 2.46 -5.63
C SER A 119 -9.83 1.33 -6.07
N SER A 120 -10.91 1.16 -5.33
CA SER A 120 -11.95 0.13 -5.55
C SER A 120 -13.05 0.53 -6.54
N ASP A 121 -12.85 1.60 -7.31
CA ASP A 121 -13.84 2.13 -8.26
C ASP A 121 -13.67 1.55 -9.67
#